data_AF-A0A069NBI8-F1
#
_entry.id   AF-A0A069NBI8-F1
#
_cell.length_a   1.000
_cell.length_b   1.000
_cell.length_c   1.000
_cell.angle_alpha   90.00
_cell.angle_beta   90.00
_cell.angle_gamma   90.00
#
_symmetry.space_group_name_H-M   'P 1'
#
loop_
_entity.id
_entity.type
_entity.pdbx_description
1 polymer ?
#
loop_
_entity_poly.entity_id
_entity_poly.type
_entity_poly.pdbx_seq_one_letter_code
_entity_poly.pdbx_strand_id
1 'polypeptide(L)'
;MTTKPTERIVVFVTPAQKLAISKTADDLGVSVSELMRRAVLNFNATSEQIKAAGIVDRLRAPKAPDPLDVALRSVAAKAAAREAREAANANRRAALTPIAPGLSTAEPIHPADAEPAGEDASLTGDGRAGH
;
A
#
# COMPACT_ATOMS: atom_id res chain seq x y z
N MET A 1 -40.07 44.16 27.47
CA MET A 1 -39.44 42.91 26.99
C MET A 1 -38.22 43.29 26.16
N THR A 2 -37.00 43.04 26.65
CA THR A 2 -35.79 43.38 25.91
C THR A 2 -35.42 42.20 25.01
N THR A 3 -35.69 42.32 23.72
CA THR A 3 -35.18 41.36 22.72
C THR A 3 -33.68 41.59 22.56
N LYS A 4 -32.87 40.54 22.75
CA LYS A 4 -31.43 40.62 22.49
C LYS A 4 -31.20 41.02 21.02
N PRO A 5 -30.32 42.00 20.72
CA PRO A 5 -29.93 42.29 19.34
C PRO A 5 -29.36 41.02 18.71
N THR A 6 -29.79 40.71 17.48
CA THR A 6 -29.30 39.54 16.72
C THR A 6 -28.60 40.02 15.46
N GLU A 7 -27.30 39.74 15.34
CA GLU A 7 -26.52 39.98 14.13
C GLU A 7 -26.71 38.83 13.13
N ARG A 8 -26.61 39.12 11.83
CA ARG A 8 -26.76 38.16 10.74
C ARG A 8 -25.46 38.11 9.94
N ILE A 9 -24.89 36.91 9.81
CA ILE A 9 -23.71 36.68 8.99
C ILE A 9 -24.09 35.98 7.68
N VAL A 10 -23.36 36.27 6.61
CA VAL A 10 -23.51 35.57 5.33
C VAL A 10 -22.50 34.43 5.28
N VAL A 11 -22.99 33.22 4.99
CA VAL A 11 -22.16 32.02 4.87
C VAL A 11 -22.31 31.48 3.46
N PHE A 12 -21.19 31.32 2.77
CA PHE A 12 -21.15 30.69 1.46
C PHE A 12 -21.12 29.18 1.62
N VAL A 13 -22.05 28.52 0.97
CA VAL A 13 -22.16 27.05 0.94
C VAL A 13 -22.33 26.60 -0.50
N THR A 14 -21.93 25.37 -0.80
CA THR A 14 -22.18 24.79 -2.11
C THR A 14 -23.68 24.50 -2.30
N PRO A 15 -24.19 24.38 -3.53
CA PRO A 15 -25.58 23.98 -3.77
C PRO A 15 -25.94 22.65 -3.10
N ALA A 16 -25.01 21.68 -3.11
CA ALA A 16 -25.18 20.40 -2.45
C ALA A 16 -25.31 20.54 -0.92
N GLN A 17 -24.48 21.39 -0.29
CA GLN A 17 -24.57 21.69 1.13
C GLN A 17 -25.90 22.38 1.48
N LYS A 18 -26.33 23.35 0.67
CA LYS A 18 -27.62 24.03 0.87
C LYS A 18 -28.79 23.04 0.86
N LEU A 19 -28.79 22.08 -0.07
CA LEU A 19 -29.80 21.02 -0.15
C LEU A 19 -29.75 20.13 1.10
N ALA A 20 -28.56 19.65 1.47
CA ALA A 20 -28.38 18.79 2.64
C ALA A 20 -28.85 19.47 3.95
N ILE A 21 -28.53 20.76 4.13
CA ILE A 21 -28.97 21.57 5.27
C ILE A 21 -30.50 21.67 5.30
N SER A 22 -31.11 21.99 4.17
CA SER A 22 -32.57 22.16 4.07
C SER A 22 -33.29 20.85 4.40
N LYS A 23 -32.86 19.75 3.79
CA LYS A 23 -33.41 18.41 4.06
C LYS A 23 -33.28 18.03 5.54
N THR A 24 -32.12 18.28 6.15
CA THR A 24 -31.91 17.97 7.58
C THR A 24 -32.85 18.77 8.48
N ALA A 25 -33.11 20.04 8.13
CA ALA A 25 -34.03 20.88 8.87
C ALA A 25 -35.48 20.39 8.73
N ASP A 26 -35.88 20.01 7.51
CA ASP A 26 -37.20 19.44 7.21
C ASP A 26 -37.44 18.11 7.95
N ASP A 27 -36.45 17.19 7.92
CA ASP A 27 -36.51 15.89 8.61
C ASP A 27 -36.66 16.07 10.14
N LEU A 28 -36.10 17.15 10.69
CA LEU A 28 -36.20 17.49 12.12
C LEU A 28 -37.40 18.39 12.46
N GLY A 29 -38.15 18.86 11.45
CA GLY A 29 -39.28 19.77 11.63
C GLY A 29 -38.92 21.14 12.24
N VAL A 30 -37.68 21.60 12.05
CA VAL A 30 -37.19 22.89 12.57
C VAL A 30 -36.76 23.82 11.44
N SER A 31 -36.72 25.13 11.70
CA SER A 31 -36.18 26.07 10.71
C SER A 31 -34.67 25.88 10.52
N VAL A 32 -34.16 26.18 9.32
CA VAL A 32 -32.73 26.19 9.03
C VAL A 32 -31.96 27.12 9.99
N SER A 33 -32.53 28.28 10.33
CA SER A 33 -31.92 29.21 11.30
C SER A 33 -31.75 28.59 12.68
N GLU A 34 -32.72 27.77 13.10
CA GLU A 34 -32.68 27.08 14.39
C GLU A 34 -31.71 25.90 14.37
N LEU A 35 -31.70 25.12 13.28
CA LEU A 35 -30.69 24.08 13.04
C LEU A 35 -29.28 24.67 13.13
N MET A 36 -29.04 25.80 12.46
CA MET A 36 -27.74 26.48 12.48
C MET A 36 -27.40 27.03 13.85
N ARG A 37 -28.37 27.62 14.57
CA ARG A 37 -28.15 28.09 15.94
C ARG A 37 -27.71 26.94 16.85
N ARG A 38 -28.40 25.80 16.80
CA ARG A 38 -28.05 24.60 17.59
C ARG A 38 -26.69 24.04 17.21
N ALA A 39 -26.42 23.95 15.91
CA ALA A 39 -25.13 23.48 15.41
C ALA A 39 -23.99 24.38 15.91
N VAL A 40 -24.13 25.71 15.85
CA VAL A 40 -23.12 26.66 16.34
C VAL A 40 -22.92 26.56 17.86
N LEU A 41 -24.00 26.43 18.64
CA LEU A 41 -23.89 26.28 20.10
C LEU A 41 -23.23 24.94 20.51
N ASN A 42 -23.49 23.88 19.73
CA ASN A 42 -22.93 22.55 19.98
C ASN A 42 -21.57 22.35 19.28
N PHE A 43 -21.15 23.29 18.43
CA PHE A 43 -19.90 23.19 17.70
C PHE A 43 -18.74 23.44 18.66
N ASN A 44 -18.00 22.38 18.96
CA ASN A 44 -16.76 22.47 19.71
C ASN A 44 -15.59 22.20 18.78
N ALA A 45 -14.99 23.27 18.25
CA ALA A 45 -13.88 23.22 17.29
C ALA A 45 -12.74 22.30 17.75
N THR A 46 -12.43 22.31 19.05
CA THR A 46 -11.33 21.52 19.60
C THR A 46 -11.66 20.02 19.63
N SER A 47 -12.91 19.64 19.88
CA SER A 47 -13.32 18.23 19.98
C SER A 47 -13.34 17.52 18.63
N GLU A 48 -13.76 18.21 17.56
CA GLU A 48 -13.72 17.63 16.21
C GLU A 48 -12.29 17.57 15.67
N GLN A 49 -11.45 18.57 15.97
CA GLN A 49 -10.03 18.54 15.63
C GLN A 49 -9.30 17.40 16.32
N ILE A 50 -9.56 17.16 17.61
CA ILE A 50 -8.97 16.04 18.36
C ILE A 50 -9.42 14.69 17.77
N LYS A 51 -10.69 14.55 17.37
CA LYS A 51 -11.18 13.33 16.71
C LYS A 51 -10.54 13.11 15.35
N ALA A 52 -10.42 14.16 14.54
CA ALA A 52 -9.76 14.09 13.24
C ALA A 52 -8.27 13.72 13.40
N ALA A 53 -7.57 14.37 14.33
CA ALA A 53 -6.18 14.04 14.68
C ALA A 53 -6.05 12.57 15.12
N GLY A 54 -6.95 12.08 15.99
CA GLY A 54 -6.94 10.68 16.42
C GLY A 54 -7.26 9.67 15.30
N ILE A 55 -7.99 10.05 14.25
CA ILE A 55 -8.14 9.20 13.05
C ILE A 55 -6.85 9.20 12.25
N VAL A 56 -6.27 10.37 12.01
CA VAL A 56 -5.00 10.51 11.29
C VAL A 56 -3.88 9.75 12.00
N ASP A 57 -3.80 9.83 13.33
CA ASP A 57 -2.83 9.11 14.14
C ASP A 57 -3.01 7.59 14.03
N ARG A 58 -4.25 7.09 14.04
CA ARG A 58 -4.53 5.66 13.82
C ARG A 58 -4.20 5.19 12.41
N LEU A 59 -4.41 6.04 11.40
CA LEU A 59 -4.04 5.73 10.02
C LEU A 59 -2.51 5.80 9.81
N ARG A 60 -1.82 6.66 10.54
CA ARG A 60 -0.35 6.77 10.55
C ARG A 60 0.32 5.71 11.43
N ALA A 61 -0.41 5.06 12.32
CA ALA A 61 0.14 4.02 13.18
C ALA A 61 0.76 2.91 12.32
N PRO A 62 1.96 2.42 12.66
CA PRO A 62 2.59 1.32 11.94
C PRO A 62 1.64 0.12 11.88
N LYS A 63 1.33 -0.35 10.68
CA LYS A 63 0.50 -1.54 10.48
C LYS A 63 1.17 -2.71 11.20
N ALA A 64 0.47 -3.32 12.17
CA ALA A 64 0.95 -4.53 12.82
C ALA A 64 1.28 -5.60 11.75
N PRO A 65 2.40 -6.32 11.89
CA PRO A 65 2.80 -7.33 10.92
C PRO A 65 1.72 -8.41 10.83
N ASP A 66 1.32 -8.74 9.61
CA ASP A 66 0.29 -9.74 9.34
C ASP A 66 0.75 -11.09 9.93
N PRO A 67 -0.05 -11.75 10.79
CA PRO A 67 0.31 -13.06 11.35
C PRO A 67 0.63 -14.11 10.28
N LEU A 68 0.02 -14.03 9.10
CA LEU A 68 0.34 -14.91 7.98
C LEU A 68 1.74 -14.63 7.43
N ASP A 69 2.11 -13.37 7.25
CA ASP A 69 3.44 -12.97 6.77
C ASP A 69 4.53 -13.40 7.78
N VAL A 70 4.27 -13.25 9.09
CA VAL A 70 5.17 -13.76 10.13
C VAL A 70 5.31 -15.29 10.05
N ALA A 71 4.20 -16.01 9.86
CA ALA A 71 4.23 -17.46 9.71
C ALA A 71 5.02 -17.88 8.45
N LEU A 72 4.78 -17.23 7.31
CA LEU A 72 5.47 -17.50 6.04
C LEU A 72 6.97 -17.24 6.15
N ARG A 73 7.40 -16.13 6.76
CA ARG A 73 8.83 -15.87 7.01
C ARG A 73 9.48 -16.95 7.87
N SER A 74 8.76 -17.43 8.90
CA SER A 74 9.26 -18.51 9.76
C SER A 74 9.42 -19.83 9.01
N VAL A 75 8.50 -20.14 8.07
CA VAL A 75 8.55 -21.34 7.23
C VAL A 75 9.68 -21.22 6.20
N ALA A 76 9.80 -20.07 5.54
CA ALA A 76 10.88 -19.80 4.59
C ALA A 76 12.26 -19.94 5.25
N ALA A 77 12.44 -19.37 6.45
CA ALA A 77 13.67 -19.50 7.22
C ALA A 77 14.00 -20.97 7.57
N LYS A 78 13.00 -21.77 7.94
CA LYS A 78 13.16 -23.21 8.22
C LYS A 78 13.49 -24.00 6.96
N ALA A 79 12.88 -23.67 5.82
CA ALA A 79 13.16 -24.31 4.54
C ALA A 79 14.61 -24.04 4.08
N ALA A 80 15.05 -22.78 4.14
CA ALA A 80 16.43 -22.40 3.83
C ALA A 80 17.45 -23.09 4.74
N ALA A 81 17.16 -23.20 6.05
CA ALA A 81 18.03 -23.91 6.98
C ALA A 81 18.11 -25.43 6.69
N ARG A 82 17.02 -26.03 6.19
CA ARG A 82 16.99 -27.43 5.79
C ARG A 82 17.81 -27.65 4.52
N GLU A 83 17.64 -26.81 3.51
CA GLU A 83 18.41 -26.86 2.26
C GLU A 83 19.91 -26.71 2.53
N ALA A 84 20.32 -25.77 3.38
CA ALA A 84 21.73 -25.60 3.77
C ALA A 84 22.31 -26.85 4.46
N ARG A 85 21.51 -27.55 5.28
CA ARG A 85 21.93 -28.82 5.91
C ARG A 85 22.03 -29.95 4.90
N GLU A 86 21.10 -30.04 3.96
CA GLU A 86 21.13 -31.04 2.89
C GLU A 86 22.33 -30.84 1.97
N ALA A 87 22.65 -29.59 1.60
CA ALA A 87 23.86 -29.23 0.87
C ALA A 87 25.14 -29.56 1.65
N ALA A 88 25.19 -29.25 2.95
CA ALA A 88 26.34 -29.59 3.80
C ALA A 88 26.54 -31.11 3.92
N ASN A 89 25.45 -31.88 4.04
CA ASN A 89 25.51 -33.34 4.09
C ASN A 89 25.88 -33.95 2.73
N ALA A 90 25.42 -33.39 1.62
CA ALA A 90 25.83 -33.79 0.28
C ALA A 90 27.32 -33.58 0.07
N ASN A 91 27.86 -32.42 0.47
CA ASN A 91 29.30 -32.14 0.42
C ASN A 91 30.11 -33.12 1.28
N ARG A 92 29.60 -33.48 2.47
CA ARG A 92 30.25 -34.47 3.33
C ARG A 92 30.26 -35.87 2.72
N ARG A 93 29.18 -36.27 2.05
CA ARG A 93 29.09 -37.56 1.34
C ARG A 93 30.00 -37.58 0.10
N ALA A 94 30.07 -36.48 -0.65
CA ALA A 94 31.00 -36.35 -1.77
C ALA A 94 32.46 -36.51 -1.30
N ALA A 95 32.83 -35.91 -0.16
CA ALA A 95 34.15 -36.05 0.45
C ALA A 95 34.48 -37.44 1.02
N LEU A 96 33.47 -38.30 1.24
CA LEU A 96 33.63 -39.69 1.73
C LEU A 96 33.63 -40.73 0.60
N THR A 97 33.43 -40.31 -0.67
CA THR A 97 33.53 -41.20 -1.83
C THR A 97 35.01 -41.42 -2.14
N PRO A 98 35.56 -42.64 -2.03
CA PRO A 98 36.95 -42.87 -2.41
C PRO A 98 37.07 -42.68 -3.92
N ILE A 99 37.96 -41.78 -4.33
CA ILE A 99 38.39 -41.64 -5.71
C ILE A 99 39.19 -42.91 -6.04
N ALA A 100 38.61 -43.84 -6.78
CA ALA A 100 39.39 -44.89 -7.43
C ALA A 100 40.27 -44.22 -8.51
N PRO A 101 41.60 -44.39 -8.50
CA PRO A 101 42.45 -43.78 -9.50
C PRO A 101 42.36 -44.60 -10.79
N GLY A 102 41.71 -44.03 -11.80
CA GLY A 102 41.60 -44.61 -13.13
C GLY A 102 41.75 -43.53 -14.18
N LEU A 103 42.98 -43.39 -14.68
CA LEU A 103 43.44 -42.53 -15.79
C LEU A 103 42.47 -42.56 -16.99
N SER A 104 42.14 -41.38 -17.56
CA SER A 104 42.47 -41.09 -18.96
C SER A 104 42.06 -39.69 -19.40
N THR A 105 43.07 -38.99 -19.92
CA THR A 105 43.04 -37.97 -20.99
C THR A 105 42.31 -36.66 -20.73
N ALA A 106 43.10 -35.69 -20.26
CA ALA A 106 42.91 -34.30 -20.62
C ALA A 106 43.18 -34.11 -22.12
N GLU A 107 42.21 -33.59 -22.86
CA GLU A 107 42.48 -32.84 -24.09
C GLU A 107 42.12 -31.36 -23.86
N PRO A 108 43.04 -30.43 -24.17
CA PRO A 108 42.83 -29.01 -24.00
C PRO A 108 42.18 -28.42 -25.26
N ILE A 109 41.03 -27.75 -25.12
CA ILE A 109 40.49 -26.91 -26.19
C ILE A 109 40.72 -25.45 -25.78
N HIS A 110 41.70 -24.83 -26.44
CA HIS A 110 42.04 -23.41 -26.36
C HIS A 110 40.99 -22.54 -27.09
N PRO A 111 41.01 -21.20 -26.97
CA PRO A 111 39.83 -20.41 -26.63
C PRO A 111 39.35 -19.49 -27.76
N ALA A 112 38.15 -18.94 -27.54
CA ALA A 112 37.71 -17.61 -27.98
C ALA A 112 37.89 -17.24 -29.46
N ASP A 113 36.80 -17.31 -30.22
CA ASP A 113 36.50 -16.31 -31.24
C ASP A 113 35.15 -15.67 -30.90
N ALA A 114 35.23 -14.35 -30.74
CA ALA A 114 34.12 -13.44 -30.54
C ALA A 114 33.58 -13.03 -31.91
N GLU A 115 32.30 -13.27 -32.17
CA GLU A 115 31.60 -12.67 -33.30
C GLU A 115 30.71 -11.54 -32.79
N PRO A 116 30.95 -10.28 -33.21
CA PRO A 116 30.07 -9.17 -32.95
C PRO A 116 29.04 -8.99 -34.06
N ALA A 117 27.85 -8.56 -33.64
CA ALA A 117 26.95 -7.66 -34.37
C ALA A 117 26.36 -8.12 -35.72
N GLY A 118 25.04 -8.30 -35.71
CA GLY A 118 24.22 -8.18 -36.89
C GLY A 118 22.79 -8.59 -36.60
N GLU A 119 21.88 -7.62 -36.54
CA GLU A 119 20.68 -7.54 -37.38
C GLU A 119 19.52 -6.83 -36.67
N ASP A 120 19.36 -5.60 -37.16
CA ASP A 120 18.18 -4.75 -37.23
C ASP A 120 16.85 -5.53 -37.27
N ALA A 121 15.99 -5.27 -36.28
CA ALA A 121 14.56 -5.52 -36.39
C ALA A 121 13.82 -4.26 -35.96
N SER A 122 13.78 -3.31 -36.88
CA SER A 122 12.75 -2.28 -37.01
C SER A 122 11.35 -2.82 -36.67
N LEU A 123 10.72 -2.29 -35.62
CA LEU A 123 9.29 -2.39 -35.38
C LEU A 123 8.63 -1.05 -35.71
N THR A 124 8.33 -0.87 -36.99
CA THR A 124 7.32 0.07 -37.48
C THR A 124 5.95 -0.63 -37.52
N GLY A 125 4.88 0.14 -37.28
CA GLY A 125 3.49 -0.29 -37.51
C GLY A 125 2.73 -0.55 -36.21
N ASP A 126 2.08 0.44 -35.61
CA ASP A 126 0.78 1.02 -35.99
C ASP A 126 -0.43 0.19 -35.53
N GLY A 127 -1.40 0.87 -34.92
CA GLY A 127 -2.72 0.31 -34.60
C GLY A 127 -3.23 0.66 -33.20
N ARG A 128 -4.13 1.66 -33.12
CA ARG A 128 -5.45 1.69 -32.42
C ARG A 128 -5.80 3.14 -32.02
N ALA A 129 -6.59 3.88 -32.82
CA ALA A 129 -8.07 3.91 -32.86
C ALA A 129 -8.70 4.14 -31.47
N GLY A 130 -9.66 5.02 -31.21
CA GLY A 130 -10.57 5.89 -31.97
C GLY A 130 -11.36 6.68 -30.89
N HIS A 131 -11.68 7.95 -31.12
CA HIS A 131 -12.94 8.49 -31.65
C HIS A 131 -13.89 8.97 -30.55
#